data_AF-B9SSV8-F1
#
_entry.id   AF-B9SSV8-F1
#
_cell.length_a   1.000
_cell.length_b   1.000
_cell.length_c   1.000
_cell.angle_alpha   90.00
_cell.angle_beta   90.00
_cell.angle_gamma   90.00
#
_symmetry.space_group_name_H-M   'P 1'
#
loop_
_entity.id
_entity.type
_entity.pdbx_description
1 polymer ?
#
loop_
_entity_poly.entity_id
_entity_poly.type
_entity_poly.pdbx_seq_one_letter_code
_entity_poly.pdbx_strand_id
1 'polypeptide(L)'
;MARSYAVIHMPKFCYFVWLGHNERVTEMCSRNVTEMGLLMSEAPFRPREQLLEKQKYFQSIQKHTYLKGRYDKITSVAIPLALAGTSLFLIGRGIYNMSHGIGKKE
;
A
#
# COMPACT_ATOMS: atom_id res chain seq x y z
N MET A 1 -13.80 1.79 37.20
CA MET A 1 -13.29 2.49 36.00
C MET A 1 -12.45 1.49 35.22
N ALA A 2 -13.08 0.72 34.33
CA ALA A 2 -12.44 -0.39 33.61
C ALA A 2 -11.79 0.13 32.32
N ARG A 3 -10.48 -0.07 32.16
CA ARG A 3 -9.76 0.21 30.90
C ARG A 3 -9.77 -1.05 30.06
N SER A 4 -10.60 -1.07 29.01
CA SER A 4 -10.50 -2.03 27.91
C SER A 4 -9.15 -1.92 27.23
N TYR A 5 -8.32 -2.95 27.34
CA TYR A 5 -7.17 -3.15 26.45
C TYR A 5 -7.65 -3.89 25.20
N ALA A 6 -7.58 -3.22 24.06
CA ALA A 6 -7.72 -3.86 22.76
C ALA A 6 -6.58 -4.87 22.59
N VAL A 7 -6.93 -6.15 22.41
CA VAL A 7 -5.99 -7.20 22.02
C VAL A 7 -5.62 -6.95 20.56
N ILE A 8 -4.54 -6.22 20.34
CA ILE A 8 -3.98 -6.03 19.01
C ILE A 8 -3.24 -7.33 18.66
N HIS A 9 -3.72 -8.02 17.63
CA HIS A 9 -3.08 -9.20 17.08
C HIS A 9 -1.75 -8.81 16.42
N MET A 10 -0.68 -8.86 17.22
CA MET A 10 0.69 -8.56 16.77
C MET A 10 1.22 -9.73 15.93
N PRO A 11 1.79 -9.48 14.74
CA PRO A 11 2.54 -10.50 14.02
C PRO A 11 3.73 -10.96 14.87
N LYS A 12 4.00 -12.27 14.84
CA LYS A 12 4.98 -13.00 15.67
C LYS A 12 6.42 -12.44 15.69
N PHE A 13 6.73 -11.46 14.84
CA PHE A 13 8.04 -10.80 14.79
C PHE A 13 8.34 -9.96 16.03
N CYS A 14 7.33 -9.38 16.68
CA CYS A 14 7.53 -8.49 17.83
C CYS A 14 7.93 -9.25 19.11
N TYR A 15 7.59 -10.54 19.21
CA TYR A 15 7.97 -11.37 20.37
C TYR A 15 9.47 -11.68 20.43
N PHE A 16 10.19 -11.56 19.31
CA PHE A 16 11.61 -11.93 19.24
C PHE A 16 12.54 -10.88 19.85
N VAL A 17 12.09 -9.63 19.99
CA VAL A 17 12.91 -8.54 20.56
C VAL A 17 12.82 -8.49 22.09
N TRP A 18 11.80 -9.11 22.71
CA TRP A 18 11.55 -8.99 24.15
C TRP A 18 12.02 -10.19 24.99
N LEU A 19 12.31 -11.34 24.38
CA LEU A 19 12.88 -12.50 25.08
C LEU A 19 14.35 -12.62 24.72
N GLY A 20 15.19 -12.40 25.72
CA GLY A 20 16.64 -12.41 25.62
C GLY A 20 17.20 -13.63 24.89
N HIS A 21 18.32 -13.37 24.21
CA HIS A 21 19.27 -14.31 23.63
C HIS A 21 19.22 -15.71 24.26
N ASN A 22 18.56 -16.65 23.58
CA ASN A 22 18.63 -18.07 23.89
C ASN A 22 18.91 -18.82 22.59
N GLU A 23 20.18 -19.20 22.41
CA GLU A 23 20.75 -19.80 21.19
C GLU A 23 20.03 -21.08 20.72
N ARG A 24 19.20 -21.71 21.57
CA ARG A 24 18.43 -22.90 21.19
C ARG A 24 17.18 -22.62 20.34
N VAL A 25 16.59 -21.42 20.41
CA VAL A 25 15.38 -21.10 19.64
C VAL A 25 15.72 -20.75 18.18
N THR A 26 16.90 -20.17 17.95
CA THR A 26 17.43 -19.83 16.63
C THR A 26 17.67 -21.06 15.75
N GLU A 27 18.14 -22.17 16.32
CA GLU A 27 18.40 -23.39 15.55
C GLU A 27 17.12 -24.13 15.13
N MET A 28 16.05 -24.05 15.93
CA MET A 28 14.77 -24.71 15.62
C MET A 28 14.01 -23.98 14.51
N CYS A 29 14.14 -22.65 14.43
CA CYS A 29 13.62 -21.85 13.34
C CYS A 29 14.42 -22.09 12.04
N SER A 30 15.74 -22.24 12.16
CA SER A 30 16.61 -22.50 11.00
C SER A 30 16.34 -23.85 10.32
N ARG A 31 15.99 -24.90 11.08
CA ARG A 31 15.67 -26.22 10.49
C ARG A 31 14.36 -26.26 9.71
N ASN A 32 13.32 -25.58 10.18
CA ASN A 32 12.02 -25.54 9.50
C ASN A 32 12.04 -24.71 8.20
N VAL A 33 12.90 -23.69 8.13
CA VAL A 33 13.05 -22.86 6.91
C VAL A 33 13.71 -23.65 5.77
N THR A 34 14.69 -24.51 6.08
CA THR A 34 15.35 -25.34 5.06
C THR A 34 14.42 -26.41 4.49
N GLU A 35 13.52 -26.96 5.31
CA GLU A 35 12.53 -27.96 4.87
C GLU A 35 11.41 -27.34 4.02
N MET A 36 10.99 -26.11 4.32
CA MET A 36 10.01 -25.36 3.50
C MET A 36 10.56 -24.89 2.14
N GLY A 37 11.89 -24.80 1.97
CA GLY A 37 12.51 -24.35 0.72
C GLY A 37 12.42 -25.36 -0.42
N LEU A 38 12.30 -26.66 -0.13
CA LEU A 38 12.36 -27.74 -1.13
C LEU A 38 10.99 -28.01 -1.78
N LEU A 39 9.90 -27.69 -1.08
CA LEU A 39 8.51 -27.83 -1.58
C LEU A 39 8.05 -26.60 -2.41
N MET A 40 8.87 -25.55 -2.51
CA MET A 40 8.68 -24.37 -3.38
C MET A 40 9.53 -24.44 -4.66
N SER A 41 9.79 -25.63 -5.20
CA SER A 41 10.71 -25.85 -6.33
C SER A 41 10.07 -25.61 -7.71
N GLU A 42 9.17 -24.63 -7.84
CA GLU A 42 8.83 -24.07 -9.15
C GLU A 42 9.41 -22.66 -9.23
N ALA A 43 10.31 -22.46 -10.19
CA ALA A 43 10.88 -21.13 -10.43
C ALA A 43 9.74 -20.19 -10.86
N PRO A 44 9.65 -18.99 -10.27
CA PRO A 44 8.60 -18.04 -10.64
C PRO A 44 8.62 -17.77 -12.15
N PHE A 45 7.45 -17.54 -12.75
CA PHE A 45 7.29 -17.24 -14.18
C PHE A 45 8.14 -16.08 -14.70
N ARG A 46 8.62 -15.22 -13.80
CA ARG A 46 9.53 -14.11 -14.11
C ARG A 46 10.80 -14.20 -13.27
N PRO A 47 11.96 -13.90 -13.87
CA PRO A 47 13.24 -13.81 -13.15
C PRO A 47 13.16 -12.74 -12.04
N ARG A 48 13.75 -13.02 -10.87
CA ARG A 48 13.69 -12.13 -9.69
C ARG A 48 14.58 -10.89 -9.85
N GLU A 49 15.51 -10.91 -10.78
CA GLU A 49 16.44 -9.83 -11.12
C GLU A 49 15.68 -8.55 -11.49
N GLN A 50 14.58 -8.69 -12.25
CA GLN A 50 13.72 -7.57 -12.64
C GLN A 50 13.06 -6.90 -11.44
N LEU A 51 12.65 -7.69 -10.42
CA LEU A 51 12.06 -7.14 -9.20
C LEU A 51 13.09 -6.40 -8.34
N LEU A 52 14.30 -6.95 -8.23
CA LEU A 52 15.39 -6.32 -7.48
C LEU A 52 15.78 -4.97 -8.09
N GLU A 53 15.80 -4.85 -9.42
CA GLU A 53 16.06 -3.57 -10.09
C GLU A 53 14.99 -2.52 -9.76
N LYS A 54 13.70 -2.90 -9.84
CA LYS A 54 12.59 -2.01 -9.48
C LYS A 54 12.61 -1.63 -8.01
N GLN A 55 12.94 -2.57 -7.12
CA GLN A 55 13.08 -2.32 -5.69
C GLN A 55 14.18 -1.30 -5.40
N LYS A 56 15.37 -1.47 -5.99
CA LYS A 56 16.47 -0.49 -5.87
C LYS A 56 16.05 0.90 -6.39
N TYR A 57 15.37 0.95 -7.53
CA TYR A 57 14.85 2.19 -8.10
C TYR A 57 13.84 2.90 -7.19
N PHE A 58 12.85 2.19 -6.65
CA PHE A 58 11.82 2.80 -5.81
C PHE A 58 12.24 3.07 -4.36
N GLN A 59 13.29 2.39 -3.88
CA GLN A 59 13.88 2.61 -2.55
C GLN A 59 14.89 3.77 -2.54
N SER A 60 15.56 4.05 -3.66
CA SER A 60 16.47 5.21 -3.75
C SER A 60 15.75 6.56 -3.74
N ILE A 61 14.47 6.59 -4.12
CA ILE A 61 13.66 7.81 -4.20
C ILE A 61 13.02 8.13 -2.85
N GLN A 62 13.44 9.25 -2.24
CA GLN A 62 12.88 9.80 -1.00
C GLN A 62 11.64 10.67 -1.27
N LYS A 63 10.56 10.06 -1.79
CA LYS A 63 9.25 10.71 -2.02
C LYS A 63 8.13 9.89 -1.42
N HIS A 64 6.96 10.51 -1.21
CA HIS A 64 5.74 9.80 -0.84
C HIS A 64 5.35 8.75 -1.88
N THR A 65 4.75 7.65 -1.43
CA THR A 65 4.48 6.44 -2.22
C THR A 65 3.78 6.72 -3.55
N TYR A 66 2.80 7.62 -3.58
CA TYR A 66 1.99 7.98 -4.76
C TYR A 66 2.68 8.95 -5.74
N LEU A 67 3.94 9.33 -5.48
CA LEU A 67 4.73 10.25 -6.30
C LEU A 67 6.10 9.66 -6.70
N LYS A 68 6.32 8.37 -6.44
CA LYS A 68 7.61 7.73 -6.69
C LYS A 68 7.88 7.57 -8.19
N GLY A 69 6.91 7.05 -8.94
CA GLY A 69 7.01 6.87 -10.38
C GLY A 69 6.58 8.10 -11.18
N ARG A 70 7.09 8.21 -12.41
CA ARG A 70 6.60 9.20 -13.40
C ARG A 70 5.15 8.94 -13.77
N TYR A 71 4.76 7.67 -13.90
CA TYR A 71 3.37 7.27 -14.14
C TYR A 71 2.47 7.63 -12.97
N ASP A 72 2.94 7.44 -11.73
CA ASP A 72 2.18 7.76 -10.52
C ASP A 72 1.81 9.25 -10.43
N LYS A 73 2.65 10.15 -10.96
CA LYS A 73 2.31 11.58 -11.05
C LYS A 73 1.12 11.83 -11.97
N ILE A 74 1.05 11.15 -13.11
CA ILE A 74 -0.05 11.31 -14.07
C ILE A 74 -1.34 10.76 -13.46
N THR A 75 -1.27 9.55 -12.89
CA THR A 75 -2.45 8.86 -12.35
C THR A 75 -2.93 9.41 -11.02
N SER A 76 -2.04 9.93 -10.18
CA SER A 76 -2.40 10.41 -8.83
C SER A 76 -2.61 11.92 -8.76
N VAL A 77 -2.11 12.70 -9.72
CA VAL A 77 -2.23 14.17 -9.70
C VAL A 77 -3.07 14.66 -10.87
N ALA A 78 -2.66 14.38 -12.12
CA ALA A 78 -3.31 14.98 -13.28
C ALA A 78 -4.74 14.49 -13.49
N ILE A 79 -4.94 13.17 -13.53
CA ILE A 79 -6.28 12.58 -13.75
C ILE A 79 -7.25 12.94 -12.61
N PRO A 80 -6.88 12.77 -11.32
CA PRO A 80 -7.80 13.06 -10.23
C PRO A 80 -8.11 14.56 -10.11
N LEU A 81 -7.15 15.46 -10.35
CA LEU A 81 -7.43 16.91 -10.32
C LEU A 81 -8.34 17.35 -11.47
N ALA A 82 -8.11 16.85 -12.69
CA ALA A 82 -8.97 17.16 -13.82
C ALA A 82 -10.40 16.64 -13.58
N LEU A 83 -10.53 15.40 -13.08
CA LEU A 83 -11.82 14.80 -12.77
C LEU A 83 -12.54 15.53 -11.63
N ALA A 84 -11.83 15.85 -10.54
CA ALA A 84 -12.40 16.58 -9.42
C ALA A 84 -12.83 17.99 -9.82
N GLY A 85 -12.00 18.71 -10.57
CA GLY A 85 -12.30 20.06 -11.06
C GLY A 85 -13.53 20.09 -11.96
N THR A 86 -13.60 19.18 -12.95
CA THR A 86 -14.76 19.06 -13.84
C THR A 86 -16.03 18.66 -13.08
N SER A 87 -15.92 17.71 -12.15
CA SER A 87 -17.06 17.27 -11.32
C SER A 87 -17.59 18.41 -10.45
N LEU A 88 -16.71 19.13 -9.74
CA LEU A 88 -17.10 20.26 -8.91
C LEU A 88 -17.75 21.39 -9.72
N PHE A 89 -17.22 21.66 -10.92
CA PHE A 89 -17.81 22.64 -11.82
C PHE A 89 -19.24 22.27 -12.23
N LEU A 90 -19.47 21.01 -12.62
CA LEU A 90 -20.80 20.53 -13.01
C LEU A 90 -21.76 20.53 -11.83
N ILE A 91 -21.32 20.14 -10.63
CA ILE A 91 -22.12 20.21 -9.41
C ILE A 91 -22.50 21.65 -9.10
N GLY A 92 -21.55 22.58 -9.13
CA GLY A 92 -21.80 24.00 -8.89
C GLY A 92 -22.80 24.59 -9.87
N ARG A 93 -22.65 24.30 -11.18
CA ARG A 93 -23.60 24.75 -12.19
C ARG A 93 -24.98 24.11 -12.01
N GLY A 94 -25.04 22.84 -11.62
CA GLY A 94 -26.29 22.14 -11.32
C GLY A 94 -27.04 22.80 -10.17
N ILE A 95 -26.36 23.06 -9.04
CA ILE A 95 -26.93 23.74 -7.87
C ILE A 95 -27.37 25.17 -8.24
N TYR A 96 -26.57 25.90 -9.01
CA TYR A 96 -26.91 27.24 -9.47
C TYR A 96 -28.20 27.23 -10.31
N ASN A 97 -28.29 26.34 -11.31
CA ASN A 97 -29.48 26.24 -12.16
C ASN A 97 -30.73 25.85 -11.37
N MET A 98 -30.61 24.91 -10.42
CA MET A 98 -31.72 24.50 -9.56
C MET A 98 -32.17 25.63 -8.62
N SER A 99 -31.24 26.35 -7.99
CA SER A 99 -31.55 27.45 -7.06
C SER A 99 -32.18 28.67 -7.74
N HIS A 100 -31.83 28.94 -9.01
CA HIS A 100 -32.38 30.06 -9.77
C HIS A 100 -33.58 29.67 -10.66
N GLY A 101 -33.99 28.40 -10.64
CA GLY A 101 -35.12 27.91 -11.44
C GLY A 101 -34.86 27.94 -12.96
N ILE A 102 -33.59 27.97 -13.38
CA ILE A 102 -33.15 28.08 -14.78
C ILE A 102 -33.00 26.68 -15.39
N GLY A 103 -33.40 26.50 -16.65
CA GLY A 103 -33.20 25.25 -17.40
C GLY A 103 -34.36 24.26 -17.33
N LYS A 104 -35.56 24.72 -16.96
CA LYS A 104 -36.79 23.96 -17.21
C LYS A 104 -36.99 23.86 -18.73
N LYS A 105 -37.16 22.63 -19.23
CA LYS A 105 -37.65 22.40 -20.58
C LYS A 105 -39.16 22.60 -20.56
N GLU A 106 -39.69 23.19 -21.63
CA GLU A 106 -41.13 23.31 -21.88
C GLU A 106 -41.81 21.94 -21.92
#